data_AF-A0AA36IJT3-F1
#
_entry.id   AF-A0AA36IJT3-F1
#
_cell.length_a   1.000
_cell.length_b   1.000
_cell.length_c   1.000
_cell.angle_alpha   90.00
_cell.angle_beta   90.00
_cell.angle_gamma   90.00
#
_symmetry.space_group_name_H-M   'P 1'
#
loop_
_entity.id
_entity.type
_entity.pdbx_description
1 polymer ?
#
loop_
_entity_poly.entity_id
_entity_poly.type
_entity_poly.pdbx_seq_one_letter_code
_entity_poly.pdbx_strand_id
1 'polypeptide(L)'
;MPCSVRPYSPQLLSLPSCGNESVPLEKLMGEEGCTLVDEFIRTRLLPENEARRNVRASGLREAYSVAGVEVVKEKWAEKIEIFFVAKKATAVQWAANAEGISHNQQIPMPQLAPDHRKREAKKVRKKKEAPGQQPALNLEKQAKRQQQLEQVGSLANASVGPVALSRYQAMRERLQTSAGQTINARVSAKRMDQMLCNCLHEMFLEGEGFSSAQYMVAAALFFCPHLRSPRQMMLPMTKQCLQGWRKLDPPLSRLPLPHEVVCLMAEHSIKKSKIEEGLMMHLAMEAYLRPGELNKIRVGDVVPPVAGSKKPQWSLVLHPTEEGQMSKAQEFDETIIFDLDEQPALLEAIYRVMRLAFRNPQEKVFSVKFEEVMRRMERHARLTT
;
A
#
# COMPACT_ATOMS: atom_id res chain seq x y z
N MET A 1 -2.56 24.50 -12.03
CA MET A 1 -3.09 23.73 -13.17
C MET A 1 -2.48 22.34 -13.09
N PRO A 2 -3.28 21.25 -13.12
CA PRO A 2 -2.69 19.92 -13.21
C PRO A 2 -2.04 19.81 -14.59
N CYS A 3 -0.72 19.59 -14.63
CA CYS A 3 -0.07 19.13 -15.85
C CYS A 3 -0.76 17.82 -16.24
N SER A 4 -1.43 17.80 -17.39
CA SER A 4 -1.94 16.55 -17.95
C SER A 4 -0.76 15.61 -18.08
N VAL A 5 -0.75 14.52 -17.31
CA VAL A 5 0.14 13.41 -17.58
C VAL A 5 -0.20 12.97 -18.99
N ARG A 6 0.70 13.18 -19.94
CA ARG A 6 0.49 12.70 -21.31
C ARG A 6 0.26 11.19 -21.20
N PRO A 7 -0.77 10.63 -21.85
CA PRO A 7 -0.99 9.19 -21.84
C PRO A 7 0.29 8.52 -22.30
N TYR A 8 0.70 7.49 -21.57
CA TYR A 8 1.85 6.66 -21.90
C TYR A 8 1.74 6.24 -23.37
N SER A 9 2.70 6.69 -24.18
CA SER A 9 2.79 6.35 -25.60
C SER A 9 3.97 5.40 -25.76
N PRO A 10 3.70 4.10 -25.97
CA PRO A 10 4.75 3.10 -26.18
C PRO A 10 5.65 3.45 -27.38
N GLN A 11 5.13 4.22 -28.35
CA GLN A 11 5.89 4.65 -29.52
C GLN A 11 6.98 5.70 -29.21
N LEU A 12 6.93 6.35 -28.05
CA LEU A 12 7.96 7.30 -27.59
C LEU A 12 9.08 6.62 -26.80
N LEU A 13 8.89 5.37 -26.39
CA LEU A 13 9.99 4.50 -26.00
C LEU A 13 10.56 3.95 -27.30
N SER A 14 11.71 4.48 -27.72
CA SER A 14 12.57 3.80 -28.69
C SER A 14 13.14 2.54 -28.03
N LEU A 15 12.29 1.53 -27.81
CA LEU A 15 12.78 0.18 -27.66
C LEU A 15 13.38 -0.18 -29.04
N PRO A 16 14.59 -0.75 -29.09
CA PRO A 16 15.19 -1.20 -30.34
C PRO A 16 14.16 -2.01 -31.14
N SER A 17 14.10 -1.84 -32.45
CA SER A 17 13.17 -2.52 -33.36
C SER A 17 13.36 -4.06 -33.42
N CYS A 18 14.27 -4.59 -32.61
CA CYS A 18 14.55 -6.02 -32.45
C CYS A 18 13.80 -6.45 -31.18
N GLY A 19 13.18 -7.63 -31.15
CA GLY A 19 12.37 -8.11 -30.03
C GLY A 19 13.12 -8.21 -28.68
N ASN A 20 12.67 -9.07 -27.77
CA ASN A 20 13.35 -9.36 -26.49
C ASN A 20 14.75 -10.02 -26.65
N GLU A 21 15.48 -9.72 -27.72
CA GLU A 21 16.87 -10.12 -27.92
C GLU A 21 17.76 -9.20 -27.08
N SER A 22 18.70 -9.80 -26.35
CA SER A 22 19.70 -9.06 -25.60
C SER A 22 20.50 -8.17 -26.56
N VAL A 23 20.44 -6.86 -26.35
CA VAL A 23 21.27 -5.91 -27.10
C VAL A 23 22.61 -5.81 -26.37
N PRO A 24 23.74 -6.12 -27.03
CA PRO A 24 25.06 -5.92 -26.46
C PRO A 24 25.24 -4.47 -26.03
N LEU A 25 25.82 -4.27 -24.85
CA LEU A 25 25.95 -2.94 -24.22
C LEU A 25 26.75 -1.97 -25.10
N GLU A 26 27.69 -2.50 -25.90
CA GLU A 26 28.49 -1.77 -26.86
C GLU A 26 27.62 -1.10 -27.95
N LYS A 27 26.51 -1.72 -28.34
CA LYS A 27 25.57 -1.13 -29.31
C LYS A 27 24.71 -0.02 -28.71
N LEU A 28 24.48 -0.06 -27.41
CA LEU A 28 23.66 0.93 -26.69
C LEU A 28 24.46 2.17 -26.29
N MET A 29 25.72 1.98 -25.89
CA MET A 29 26.51 3.02 -25.23
C MET A 29 27.89 3.24 -25.86
N GLY A 30 28.18 2.61 -27.01
CA GLY A 30 29.50 2.65 -27.66
C GLY A 30 30.51 1.72 -27.00
N GLU A 31 31.73 1.65 -27.55
CA GLU A 31 32.81 0.78 -27.05
C GLU A 31 33.17 1.08 -25.57
N GLU A 32 33.00 2.32 -25.12
CA GLU A 32 33.26 2.74 -23.73
C GLU A 32 32.11 2.41 -22.76
N GLY A 33 30.93 2.02 -23.28
CA GLY A 33 29.76 1.72 -22.46
C GLY A 33 29.98 0.57 -21.49
N CYS A 34 30.68 -0.46 -21.93
CA CYS A 34 31.09 -1.59 -21.09
C CYS A 34 32.01 -1.15 -19.97
N THR A 35 32.96 -0.25 -20.25
CA THR A 35 33.90 0.28 -19.26
C THR A 35 33.17 1.13 -18.20
N LEU A 36 32.25 2.01 -18.62
CA LEU A 36 31.47 2.85 -17.69
C LEU A 36 30.58 2.02 -16.76
N VAL A 37 29.92 0.98 -17.30
CA VAL A 37 29.08 0.10 -16.47
C VAL A 37 29.94 -0.80 -15.58
N ASP A 38 31.07 -1.30 -16.05
CA ASP A 38 32.01 -2.05 -15.22
C ASP A 38 32.58 -1.18 -14.08
N GLU A 39 32.97 0.06 -14.36
CA GLU A 39 33.44 1.00 -13.34
C GLU A 39 32.33 1.39 -12.34
N PHE A 40 31.11 1.60 -12.82
CA PHE A 40 29.95 1.83 -11.95
C PHE A 40 29.67 0.61 -11.05
N ILE A 41 29.72 -0.60 -11.58
CA ILE A 41 29.54 -1.82 -10.80
C ILE A 41 30.67 -1.95 -9.78
N ARG A 42 31.94 -1.74 -10.17
CA ARG A 42 33.09 -1.80 -9.26
C ARG A 42 33.03 -0.77 -8.14
N THR A 43 32.53 0.43 -8.39
CA THR A 43 32.35 1.47 -7.35
C THR A 43 31.18 1.18 -6.41
N ARG A 44 30.26 0.29 -6.79
CA ARG A 44 29.08 -0.09 -5.99
C ARG A 44 29.22 -1.45 -5.31
N LEU A 45 30.14 -2.30 -5.76
CA LEU A 45 30.42 -3.60 -5.16
C LEU A 45 31.52 -3.47 -4.09
N LEU A 46 31.31 -4.17 -2.97
CA LEU A 46 32.35 -4.33 -1.98
C LEU A 46 33.49 -5.17 -2.56
N PRO A 47 34.76 -4.91 -2.17
CA PRO A 47 35.87 -5.81 -2.48
C PRO A 47 35.51 -7.23 -2.09
N GLU A 48 35.89 -8.22 -2.90
CA GLU A 48 35.47 -9.62 -2.73
C GLU A 48 35.70 -10.15 -1.31
N ASN A 49 36.85 -9.80 -0.72
CA ASN A 49 37.20 -10.20 0.65
C ASN A 49 36.27 -9.61 1.70
N GLU A 50 35.85 -8.35 1.51
CA GLU A 50 34.91 -7.67 2.40
C GLU A 50 33.49 -8.20 2.23
N ALA A 51 33.06 -8.43 0.99
CA ALA A 51 31.79 -9.10 0.70
C ALA A 51 31.74 -10.49 1.36
N ARG A 52 32.78 -11.31 1.19
CA ARG A 52 32.89 -12.65 1.82
C ARG A 52 32.91 -12.57 3.34
N ARG A 53 33.62 -11.60 3.92
CA ARG A 53 33.63 -11.36 5.38
C ARG A 53 32.24 -11.01 5.89
N ASN A 54 31.52 -10.13 5.20
CA ASN A 54 30.17 -9.71 5.57
C ASN A 54 29.17 -10.87 5.45
N VAL A 55 29.28 -11.69 4.39
CA VAL A 55 28.48 -12.92 4.25
C VAL A 55 28.74 -13.88 5.42
N ARG A 56 30.00 -14.16 5.76
CA ARG A 56 30.35 -15.02 6.91
C ARG A 56 29.82 -14.45 8.24
N ALA A 57 29.98 -13.15 8.46
CA ALA A 57 29.52 -12.47 9.68
C ALA A 57 27.99 -12.44 9.79
N SER A 58 27.27 -12.39 8.67
CA SER A 58 25.81 -12.42 8.65
C SER A 58 25.19 -13.79 8.97
N GLY A 59 26.00 -14.85 9.00
CA GLY A 59 25.52 -16.22 9.14
C GLY A 59 24.86 -16.81 7.87
N LEU A 60 24.83 -16.07 6.75
CA LEU A 60 24.46 -16.63 5.44
C LEU A 60 25.50 -17.65 5.00
N ARG A 61 25.08 -18.90 4.79
CA ARG A 61 25.94 -19.99 4.33
C ARG A 61 26.23 -19.95 2.82
N GLU A 62 25.31 -19.41 2.04
CA GLU A 62 25.44 -19.21 0.59
C GLU A 62 24.80 -17.89 0.18
N ALA A 63 25.45 -17.16 -0.72
CA ALA A 63 24.87 -15.97 -1.35
C ALA A 63 23.83 -16.39 -2.39
N TYR A 64 22.80 -15.56 -2.59
CA TYR A 64 21.78 -15.79 -3.62
C TYR A 64 22.46 -15.78 -5.00
N SER A 65 22.63 -16.94 -5.64
CA SER A 65 23.17 -17.05 -6.99
C SER A 65 22.03 -17.31 -7.98
N VAL A 66 21.99 -16.50 -9.04
CA VAL A 66 20.91 -16.51 -10.05
C VAL A 66 20.81 -17.86 -10.76
N ALA A 67 21.91 -18.60 -10.86
CA ALA A 67 21.96 -19.95 -11.45
C ALA A 67 21.15 -21.01 -10.67
N GLY A 68 20.71 -20.71 -9.46
CA GLY A 68 19.87 -21.60 -8.65
C GLY A 68 18.37 -21.26 -8.68
N VAL A 69 17.95 -20.15 -9.29
CA VAL A 69 16.56 -19.67 -9.17
C VAL A 69 15.56 -20.62 -9.84
N GLU A 70 15.92 -21.30 -10.94
CA GLU A 70 15.04 -22.32 -11.54
C GLU A 70 14.94 -23.57 -10.67
N VAL A 71 16.07 -24.05 -10.11
CA VAL A 71 16.09 -25.24 -9.22
C VAL A 71 15.42 -24.95 -7.87
N VAL A 72 15.49 -23.71 -7.40
CA VAL A 72 14.82 -23.24 -6.18
C VAL A 72 13.34 -23.01 -6.48
N LYS A 73 12.95 -22.44 -7.63
CA LYS A 73 11.52 -22.37 -8.01
C LYS A 73 10.89 -23.74 -8.17
N GLU A 74 11.56 -24.72 -8.76
CA GLU A 74 11.07 -26.11 -8.83
C GLU A 74 11.03 -26.75 -7.45
N LYS A 75 12.07 -26.64 -6.62
CA LYS A 75 12.05 -27.19 -5.24
C LYS A 75 11.09 -26.45 -4.32
N TRP A 76 10.77 -25.18 -4.59
CA TRP A 76 9.76 -24.42 -3.85
C TRP A 76 8.37 -24.69 -4.39
N ALA A 77 8.16 -24.88 -5.69
CA ALA A 77 6.90 -25.36 -6.25
C ALA A 77 6.62 -26.78 -5.77
N GLU A 78 7.64 -27.63 -5.67
CA GLU A 78 7.56 -29.00 -5.15
C GLU A 78 7.45 -29.01 -3.62
N LYS A 79 8.07 -28.07 -2.88
CA LYS A 79 7.83 -27.92 -1.43
C LYS A 79 6.53 -27.21 -1.11
N ILE A 80 6.06 -26.28 -1.94
CA ILE A 80 4.74 -25.63 -1.81
C ILE A 80 3.70 -26.64 -2.24
N GLU A 81 3.88 -27.45 -3.28
CA GLU A 81 3.02 -28.58 -3.60
C GLU A 81 3.10 -29.62 -2.50
N ILE A 82 4.25 -30.09 -2.04
CA ILE A 82 4.36 -31.02 -0.91
C ILE A 82 3.78 -30.39 0.36
N PHE A 83 3.84 -29.07 0.58
CA PHE A 83 3.25 -28.41 1.74
C PHE A 83 1.76 -28.11 1.56
N PHE A 84 1.26 -27.92 0.33
CA PHE A 84 -0.16 -27.79 -0.04
C PHE A 84 -0.83 -29.15 -0.26
N VAL A 85 -0.06 -30.22 -0.51
CA VAL A 85 -0.45 -31.63 -0.65
C VAL A 85 -0.36 -32.28 0.72
N ALA A 86 0.68 -32.02 1.51
CA ALA A 86 0.74 -32.40 2.92
C ALA A 86 -0.22 -31.56 3.75
N LYS A 87 -0.48 -30.27 3.45
CA LYS A 87 -1.62 -29.55 4.04
C LYS A 87 -2.93 -29.80 3.35
N LYS A 88 -3.03 -30.25 2.09
CA LYS A 88 -4.29 -30.84 1.61
C LYS A 88 -4.55 -32.09 2.41
N ALA A 89 -3.59 -32.98 2.60
CA ALA A 89 -3.73 -34.15 3.46
C ALA A 89 -4.04 -33.74 4.91
N THR A 90 -3.32 -32.77 5.49
CA THR A 90 -3.52 -32.36 6.88
C THR A 90 -4.77 -31.51 7.07
N ALA A 91 -5.19 -30.69 6.11
CA ALA A 91 -6.43 -29.88 6.15
C ALA A 91 -7.65 -30.65 5.64
N VAL A 92 -7.50 -31.67 4.79
CA VAL A 92 -8.50 -32.71 4.50
C VAL A 92 -8.65 -33.60 5.74
N GLN A 93 -7.58 -33.89 6.47
CA GLN A 93 -7.63 -34.66 7.71
C GLN A 93 -8.06 -33.81 8.91
N TRP A 94 -7.80 -32.50 8.93
CA TRP A 94 -8.38 -31.55 9.88
C TRP A 94 -9.84 -31.26 9.57
N ALA A 95 -10.23 -31.15 8.29
CA ALA A 95 -11.63 -31.02 7.87
C ALA A 95 -12.40 -32.32 8.13
N ALA A 96 -11.81 -33.49 7.87
CA ALA A 96 -12.39 -34.80 8.20
C ALA A 96 -12.49 -35.06 9.72
N ASN A 97 -11.63 -34.44 10.53
CA ASN A 97 -11.73 -34.50 11.99
C ASN A 97 -12.65 -33.41 12.58
N ALA A 98 -12.86 -32.29 11.89
CA ALA A 98 -13.78 -31.22 12.30
C ALA A 98 -15.22 -31.48 11.83
N GLU A 99 -15.41 -32.34 10.84
CA GLU A 99 -16.72 -32.73 10.32
C GLU A 99 -16.85 -34.25 10.36
N GLY A 100 -17.67 -34.76 11.29
CA GLY A 100 -18.32 -36.06 11.14
C GLY A 100 -19.33 -36.04 9.99
N ILE A 101 -18.91 -35.63 8.80
CA ILE A 101 -19.73 -35.51 7.59
C ILE A 101 -19.01 -36.26 6.47
N SER A 102 -19.74 -37.24 5.94
CA SER A 102 -19.36 -38.20 4.91
C SER A 102 -18.69 -37.59 3.67
N HIS A 103 -17.61 -38.22 3.24
CA HIS A 103 -16.62 -37.79 2.24
C HIS A 103 -17.08 -37.82 0.77
N ASN A 104 -18.37 -37.63 0.48
CA ASN A 104 -18.89 -37.75 -0.90
C ASN A 104 -19.78 -36.57 -1.37
N GLN A 105 -19.68 -35.41 -0.72
CA GLN A 105 -20.30 -34.20 -1.25
C GLN A 105 -19.22 -33.32 -1.88
N GLN A 106 -19.18 -33.31 -3.22
CA GLN A 106 -18.68 -32.15 -3.95
C GLN A 106 -19.31 -30.94 -3.28
N ILE A 107 -18.52 -30.05 -2.67
CA ILE A 107 -19.03 -28.77 -2.20
C ILE A 107 -19.60 -28.13 -3.46
N PRO A 108 -20.94 -27.98 -3.58
CA PRO A 108 -21.47 -27.31 -4.74
C PRO A 108 -20.84 -25.93 -4.70
N MET A 109 -20.05 -25.59 -5.73
CA MET A 109 -19.77 -24.19 -5.99
C MET A 109 -21.15 -23.54 -5.91
N PRO A 110 -21.36 -22.54 -5.02
CA PRO A 110 -22.65 -21.88 -4.95
C PRO A 110 -22.96 -21.49 -6.38
N GLN A 111 -24.02 -22.08 -6.94
CA GLN A 111 -24.48 -21.67 -8.26
C GLN A 111 -24.67 -20.18 -8.10
N LEU A 112 -23.79 -19.41 -8.75
CA LEU A 112 -23.82 -17.95 -8.73
C LEU A 112 -25.28 -17.60 -8.91
N ALA A 113 -25.89 -17.04 -7.86
CA ALA A 113 -27.29 -16.65 -7.91
C ALA A 113 -27.45 -15.89 -9.23
N PRO A 114 -28.42 -16.29 -10.08
CA PRO A 114 -28.46 -15.90 -11.48
C PRO A 114 -28.17 -14.42 -11.59
N ASP A 115 -27.07 -14.12 -12.28
CA ASP A 115 -26.46 -12.81 -12.49
C ASP A 115 -27.48 -11.69 -12.35
N HIS A 116 -27.64 -11.18 -11.12
CA HIS A 116 -28.57 -10.09 -10.83
C HIS A 116 -28.15 -8.81 -11.58
N ARG A 117 -26.96 -8.79 -12.23
CA ARG A 117 -26.51 -7.70 -13.10
C ARG A 117 -27.23 -7.64 -14.44
N LYS A 118 -28.02 -8.65 -14.85
CA LYS A 118 -28.86 -8.59 -16.07
C LYS A 118 -30.34 -8.22 -15.82
N ARG A 119 -30.73 -7.96 -14.58
CA ARG A 119 -32.03 -7.36 -14.25
C ARG A 119 -31.81 -6.07 -13.47
N GLU A 120 -31.55 -4.99 -14.21
CA GLU A 120 -32.11 -3.66 -14.01
C GLU A 120 -31.28 -2.60 -14.78
N ALA A 121 -31.33 -2.67 -16.11
CA ALA A 121 -31.55 -1.45 -16.88
C ALA A 121 -32.99 -0.94 -16.60
N LYS A 122 -33.35 -0.80 -15.31
CA LYS A 122 -34.42 0.11 -14.94
C LYS A 122 -33.88 1.43 -15.41
N LYS A 123 -34.50 1.97 -16.46
CA LYS A 123 -34.73 3.41 -16.56
C LYS A 123 -34.87 3.89 -15.12
N VAL A 124 -33.87 4.59 -14.61
CA VAL A 124 -34.02 5.41 -13.42
C VAL A 124 -34.99 6.48 -13.86
N ARG A 125 -36.28 6.11 -13.96
CA ARG A 125 -37.39 7.03 -13.83
C ARG A 125 -37.08 7.62 -12.47
N LYS A 126 -36.50 8.83 -12.46
CA LYS A 126 -36.48 9.70 -11.29
C LYS A 126 -37.85 9.53 -10.66
N LYS A 127 -37.93 8.73 -9.59
CA LYS A 127 -39.12 8.67 -8.77
C LYS A 127 -39.27 10.13 -8.37
N LYS A 128 -40.26 10.83 -8.93
CA LYS A 128 -40.60 12.17 -8.47
C LYS A 128 -40.89 11.98 -7.00
N GLU A 129 -39.89 12.26 -6.17
CA GLU A 129 -40.04 12.25 -4.72
C GLU A 129 -41.26 13.10 -4.43
N ALA A 130 -42.20 12.55 -3.66
CA ALA A 130 -43.39 13.29 -3.31
C ALA A 130 -42.93 14.61 -2.65
N PRO A 131 -43.51 15.77 -3.04
CA PRO A 131 -43.02 17.10 -2.67
C PRO A 131 -42.96 17.40 -1.15
N GLY A 132 -43.34 16.46 -0.28
CA GLY A 132 -43.24 16.55 1.18
C GLY A 132 -42.10 15.75 1.85
N GLN A 133 -41.34 14.89 1.16
CA GLN A 133 -40.29 14.06 1.80
C GLN A 133 -38.89 14.72 1.86
N GLN A 134 -38.65 15.74 1.04
CA GLN A 134 -37.37 16.46 0.99
C GLN A 134 -36.99 17.24 2.27
N PRO A 135 -37.90 17.90 3.02
CA PRO A 135 -37.50 18.68 4.19
C PRO A 135 -36.96 17.79 5.34
N ALA A 136 -37.55 16.61 5.57
CA ALA A 136 -37.10 15.71 6.63
C ALA A 136 -35.68 15.15 6.37
N LEU A 137 -35.40 14.73 5.13
CA LEU A 137 -34.06 14.24 4.73
C LEU A 137 -32.98 15.34 4.83
N ASN A 138 -33.35 16.60 4.60
CA ASN A 138 -32.43 17.72 4.75
C ASN A 138 -32.10 18.01 6.22
N LEU A 139 -33.08 17.89 7.13
CA LEU A 139 -32.86 18.05 8.57
C LEU A 139 -31.92 16.99 9.14
N GLU A 140 -32.10 15.72 8.77
CA GLU A 140 -31.22 14.64 9.22
C GLU A 140 -29.78 14.83 8.70
N LYS A 141 -29.62 15.22 7.43
CA LYS A 141 -28.31 15.55 6.85
C LYS A 141 -27.67 16.76 7.52
N GLN A 142 -28.45 17.77 7.87
CA GLN A 142 -27.96 18.96 8.57
C GLN A 142 -27.51 18.61 9.99
N ALA A 143 -28.28 17.79 10.72
CA ALA A 143 -27.90 17.30 12.05
C ALA A 143 -26.60 16.48 12.00
N LYS A 144 -26.46 15.56 11.03
CA LYS A 144 -25.21 14.79 10.83
C LYS A 144 -24.01 15.70 10.54
N ARG A 145 -24.17 16.71 9.68
CA ARG A 145 -23.10 17.68 9.38
C ARG A 145 -22.73 18.53 10.60
N GLN A 146 -23.72 18.93 11.40
CA GLN A 146 -23.49 19.69 12.63
C GLN A 146 -22.71 18.86 13.65
N GLN A 147 -23.10 17.60 13.85
CA GLN A 147 -22.38 16.67 14.72
C GLN A 147 -20.94 16.43 14.25
N GLN A 148 -20.72 16.28 12.95
CA GLN A 148 -19.37 16.16 12.37
C GLN A 148 -18.56 17.43 12.59
N LEU A 149 -19.17 18.61 12.43
CA LEU A 149 -18.52 19.90 12.64
C LEU A 149 -18.16 20.12 14.11
N GLU A 150 -19.01 19.70 15.04
CA GLU A 150 -18.74 19.72 16.48
C GLU A 150 -17.55 18.82 16.86
N GLN A 151 -17.41 17.67 16.20
CA GLN A 151 -16.27 16.76 16.43
C GLN A 151 -14.94 17.32 15.91
N VAL A 152 -14.94 17.94 14.72
CA VAL A 152 -13.71 18.45 14.07
C VAL A 152 -13.41 19.92 14.41
N GLY A 153 -14.39 20.63 14.96
CA GLY A 153 -14.35 22.06 15.33
C GLY A 153 -14.53 23.03 14.16
N SER A 154 -13.89 22.80 13.01
CA SER A 154 -14.03 23.68 11.84
C SER A 154 -13.92 22.92 10.51
N LEU A 155 -14.48 23.50 9.44
CA LEU A 155 -14.32 22.95 8.09
C LEU A 155 -12.84 22.94 7.64
N ALA A 156 -12.04 23.90 8.13
CA ALA A 156 -10.60 23.88 7.88
C ALA A 156 -9.94 22.65 8.54
N ASN A 157 -10.30 22.33 9.78
CA ASN A 157 -9.82 21.11 10.46
C ASN A 157 -10.31 19.84 9.77
N ALA A 158 -11.54 19.83 9.27
CA ALA A 158 -12.09 18.72 8.52
C ALA A 158 -11.37 18.47 7.18
N SER A 159 -10.58 19.43 6.67
CA SER A 159 -9.82 19.23 5.43
C SER A 159 -8.62 18.28 5.59
N VAL A 160 -8.27 17.90 6.82
CA VAL A 160 -7.20 16.95 7.13
C VAL A 160 -7.70 15.89 8.11
N GLY A 161 -7.16 14.67 8.03
CA GLY A 161 -7.51 13.61 8.98
C GLY A 161 -7.04 13.93 10.41
N PRO A 162 -7.66 13.35 11.46
CA PRO A 162 -7.38 13.68 12.86
C PRO A 162 -5.91 13.44 13.26
N VAL A 163 -5.30 12.37 12.75
CA VAL A 163 -3.87 12.06 12.98
C VAL A 163 -2.96 13.12 12.35
N ALA A 164 -3.31 13.59 11.14
CA ALA A 164 -2.56 14.65 10.48
C ALA A 164 -2.71 15.99 11.20
N LEU A 165 -3.91 16.31 11.68
CA LEU A 165 -4.19 17.51 12.47
C LEU A 165 -3.38 17.52 13.78
N SER A 166 -3.38 16.41 14.52
CA SER A 166 -2.56 16.27 15.74
C SER A 166 -1.07 16.47 15.44
N ARG A 167 -0.57 15.91 14.34
CA ARG A 167 0.81 16.14 13.90
C ARG A 167 1.07 17.60 13.52
N TYR A 168 0.12 18.27 12.85
CA TYR A 168 0.25 19.70 12.55
C TYR A 168 0.27 20.56 13.81
N GLN A 169 -0.53 20.23 14.82
CA GLN A 169 -0.51 20.92 16.12
C GLN A 169 0.86 20.80 16.78
N ALA A 170 1.42 19.59 16.87
CA ALA A 170 2.76 19.37 17.42
C ALA A 170 3.85 20.14 16.66
N MET A 171 3.78 20.17 15.32
CA MET A 171 4.72 20.95 14.50
C MET A 171 4.57 22.47 14.72
N ARG A 172 3.33 22.96 14.89
CA ARG A 172 3.07 24.37 15.21
C ARG A 172 3.64 24.74 16.58
N GLU A 173 3.41 23.92 17.61
CA GLU A 173 3.93 24.13 18.96
C GLU A 173 5.46 24.17 18.93
N ARG A 174 6.10 23.23 18.23
CA ARG A 174 7.56 23.26 18.04
C ARG A 174 8.05 24.54 17.37
N LEU A 175 7.40 24.97 16.29
CA LEU A 175 7.77 26.19 15.59
C LEU A 175 7.59 27.44 16.48
N GLN A 176 6.56 27.45 17.33
CA GLN A 176 6.35 28.52 18.34
C GLN A 176 7.46 28.54 19.38
N THR A 177 7.87 27.37 19.87
CA THR A 177 8.97 27.20 20.83
C THR A 177 10.30 27.66 20.24
N SER A 178 10.67 27.16 19.05
CA SER A 178 11.91 27.53 18.34
C SER A 178 11.98 29.03 18.04
N ALA A 179 10.86 29.63 17.63
CA ALA A 179 10.82 31.06 17.31
C ALA A 179 10.67 31.99 18.52
N GLY A 180 10.38 31.44 19.72
CA GLY A 180 10.06 32.23 20.92
C GLY A 180 8.85 33.15 20.76
N GLN A 181 7.94 32.86 19.81
CA GLN A 181 6.82 33.73 19.44
C GLN A 181 5.57 32.93 19.10
N THR A 182 4.40 33.44 19.51
CA THR A 182 3.12 32.82 19.16
C THR A 182 2.79 33.05 17.67
N ILE A 183 2.73 31.96 16.92
CA ILE A 183 2.25 31.95 15.54
C ILE A 183 0.75 32.23 15.50
N ASN A 184 0.39 33.31 14.82
CA ASN A 184 -0.99 33.70 14.53
C ASN A 184 -1.16 34.04 13.04
N ALA A 185 -2.39 34.24 12.60
CA ALA A 185 -2.71 34.50 11.19
C ALA A 185 -2.15 35.84 10.64
N ARG A 186 -1.62 36.73 11.50
CA ARG A 186 -1.09 38.05 11.10
C ARG A 186 0.42 38.04 10.86
N VAL A 187 1.09 36.90 11.04
CA VAL A 187 2.53 36.80 10.77
C VAL A 187 2.79 37.05 9.28
N SER A 188 3.71 37.98 9.00
CA SER A 188 4.09 38.31 7.62
C SER A 188 4.81 37.13 6.96
N ALA A 189 4.67 36.99 5.65
CA ALA A 189 5.29 35.89 4.91
C ALA A 189 6.81 35.84 5.11
N LYS A 190 7.49 36.99 5.04
CA LYS A 190 8.94 37.11 5.29
C LYS A 190 9.32 36.62 6.69
N ARG A 191 8.53 36.97 7.72
CA ARG A 191 8.82 36.54 9.09
C ARG A 191 8.59 35.03 9.26
N MET A 192 7.50 34.50 8.71
CA MET A 192 7.25 33.06 8.73
C MET A 192 8.34 32.27 8.01
N ASP A 193 8.79 32.76 6.85
CA ASP A 193 9.84 32.11 6.06
C ASP A 193 11.17 32.01 6.84
N GLN A 194 11.52 33.06 7.58
CA GLN A 194 12.69 33.06 8.46
C GLN A 194 12.53 32.09 9.64
N MET A 195 11.37 32.10 10.31
CA MET A 195 11.08 31.19 11.43
C MET A 195 11.16 29.74 10.97
N LEU A 196 10.57 29.42 9.81
CA LEU A 196 10.61 28.10 9.23
C LEU A 196 12.02 27.69 8.85
N CYS A 197 12.83 28.53 8.18
CA CYS A 197 14.18 28.10 7.83
C CYS A 197 15.06 27.88 9.08
N ASN A 198 14.95 28.71 10.12
CA ASN A 198 15.67 28.48 11.38
C ASN A 198 15.26 27.14 12.01
N CYS A 199 13.96 26.90 12.15
CA CYS A 199 13.45 25.66 12.74
C CYS A 199 13.82 24.42 11.89
N LEU A 200 13.80 24.54 10.55
CA LEU A 200 14.26 23.48 9.66
C LEU A 200 15.76 23.21 9.83
N HIS A 201 16.58 24.24 10.04
CA HIS A 201 18.00 24.05 10.31
C HIS A 201 18.23 23.31 11.63
N GLU A 202 17.50 23.66 12.69
CA GLU A 202 17.53 22.94 13.98
C GLU A 202 17.11 21.47 13.80
N MET A 203 15.97 21.21 13.16
CA MET A 203 15.49 19.85 12.89
C MET A 203 16.50 19.01 12.09
N PHE A 204 17.23 19.65 11.16
CA PHE A 204 18.28 18.98 10.39
C PHE A 204 19.48 18.60 11.27
N LEU A 205 19.94 19.53 12.12
CA LEU A 205 21.05 19.28 13.05
C LEU A 205 20.71 18.24 14.12
N GLU A 206 19.44 18.12 14.50
CA GLU A 206 18.93 17.06 15.38
C GLU A 206 18.84 15.68 14.71
N GLY A 207 19.07 15.59 13.39
CA GLY A 207 19.03 14.35 12.64
C GLY A 207 17.60 13.88 12.30
N GLU A 208 16.63 14.79 12.25
CA GLU A 208 15.27 14.40 11.83
C GLU A 208 15.21 14.01 10.35
N GLY A 209 14.23 13.19 10.00
CA GLY A 209 14.00 12.83 8.61
C GLY A 209 13.35 13.96 7.81
N PHE A 210 13.68 14.06 6.51
CA PHE A 210 13.09 15.02 5.57
C PHE A 210 11.53 15.04 5.57
N SER A 211 10.89 13.93 5.88
CA SER A 211 9.42 13.86 6.01
C SER A 211 8.88 14.78 7.12
N SER A 212 9.56 14.85 8.28
CA SER A 212 9.18 15.75 9.38
C SER A 212 9.24 17.22 8.95
N ALA A 213 10.28 17.60 8.22
CA ALA A 213 10.42 18.94 7.64
C ALA A 213 9.26 19.30 6.69
N GLN A 214 8.78 18.34 5.88
CA GLN A 214 7.59 18.56 5.04
C GLN A 214 6.32 18.77 5.88
N TYR A 215 6.15 18.00 6.97
CA TYR A 215 5.04 18.21 7.90
C TYR A 215 5.11 19.56 8.60
N MET A 216 6.30 20.05 8.95
CA MET A 216 6.51 21.39 9.52
C MET A 216 5.98 22.49 8.59
N VAL A 217 6.39 22.46 7.32
CA VAL A 217 5.93 23.45 6.32
C VAL A 217 4.44 23.30 6.03
N ALA A 218 3.94 22.07 5.93
CA ALA A 218 2.51 21.82 5.72
C ALA A 218 1.66 22.33 6.90
N ALA A 219 2.11 22.15 8.14
CA ALA A 219 1.46 22.68 9.33
C ALA A 219 1.42 24.21 9.32
N ALA A 220 2.54 24.87 8.99
CA ALA A 220 2.58 26.33 8.88
C ALA A 220 1.60 26.85 7.83
N LEU A 221 1.54 26.23 6.64
CA LEU A 221 0.59 26.59 5.59
C LEU A 221 -0.87 26.28 5.96
N PHE A 222 -1.10 25.24 6.76
CA PHE A 222 -2.44 24.89 7.26
C PHE A 222 -2.97 25.97 8.22
N PHE A 223 -2.15 26.43 9.17
CA PHE A 223 -2.54 27.47 10.13
C PHE A 223 -2.46 28.90 9.58
N CYS A 224 -1.66 29.11 8.53
CA CYS A 224 -1.47 30.40 7.86
C CYS A 224 -1.77 30.28 6.35
N PRO A 225 -3.04 30.05 5.96
CA PRO A 225 -3.39 29.78 4.57
C PRO A 225 -3.13 30.96 3.62
N HIS A 226 -3.05 32.20 4.14
CA HIS A 226 -2.66 33.38 3.36
C HIS A 226 -1.25 33.31 2.76
N LEU A 227 -0.40 32.43 3.29
CA LEU A 227 0.95 32.17 2.77
C LEU A 227 0.95 31.28 1.52
N ARG A 228 -0.18 30.60 1.24
CA ARG A 228 -0.38 29.83 0.02
C ARG A 228 -0.87 30.77 -1.08
N SER A 229 0.05 31.33 -1.88
CA SER A 229 -0.35 32.06 -3.08
C SER A 229 -0.71 31.09 -4.22
N PRO A 230 -1.75 31.36 -5.02
CA PRO A 230 -2.16 30.51 -6.15
C PRO A 230 -1.08 30.30 -7.21
N ARG A 231 -0.12 31.23 -7.31
CA ARG A 231 0.94 31.21 -8.32
C ARG A 231 2.30 30.76 -7.77
N GLN A 232 2.56 30.97 -6.47
CA GLN A 232 3.85 30.66 -5.86
C GLN A 232 3.74 30.58 -4.33
N MET A 233 4.54 29.72 -3.70
CA MET A 233 4.69 29.79 -2.24
C MET A 233 5.43 31.07 -1.84
N MET A 234 4.87 31.84 -0.91
CA MET A 234 5.50 33.06 -0.36
C MET A 234 6.60 32.73 0.67
N LEU A 235 7.35 31.63 0.44
CA LEU A 235 8.35 31.07 1.35
C LEU A 235 9.62 30.62 0.58
N PRO A 236 10.31 31.55 -0.12
CA PRO A 236 11.49 31.21 -0.94
C PRO A 236 12.63 30.60 -0.11
N MET A 237 12.91 31.11 1.09
CA MET A 237 14.01 30.60 1.92
C MET A 237 13.70 29.18 2.39
N THR A 238 12.50 28.94 2.92
CA THR A 238 12.04 27.61 3.32
C THR A 238 12.18 26.60 2.18
N LYS A 239 11.82 26.99 0.94
CA LYS A 239 11.98 26.13 -0.24
C LYS A 239 13.46 25.82 -0.51
N GLN A 240 14.34 26.80 -0.41
CA GLN A 240 15.78 26.61 -0.55
C GLN A 240 16.34 25.71 0.57
N CYS A 241 15.91 25.90 1.82
CA CYS A 241 16.32 25.09 2.97
C CYS A 241 15.90 23.62 2.76
N LEU A 242 14.67 23.35 2.28
CA LEU A 242 14.23 21.98 1.91
C LEU A 242 15.01 21.38 0.72
N GLN A 243 15.38 22.20 -0.27
CA GLN A 243 16.22 21.73 -1.38
C GLN A 243 17.63 21.37 -0.91
N GLY A 244 18.22 22.19 -0.04
CA GLY A 244 19.49 21.90 0.62
C GLY A 244 19.42 20.61 1.42
N TRP A 245 18.37 20.44 2.22
CA TRP A 245 18.12 19.23 2.98
C TRP A 245 18.11 17.99 2.08
N ARG A 246 17.32 17.97 0.99
CA ARG A 246 17.29 16.82 0.06
C ARG A 246 18.64 16.49 -0.58
N LYS A 247 19.53 17.47 -0.73
CA LYS A 247 20.87 17.24 -1.29
C LYS A 247 21.82 16.62 -0.25
N LEU A 248 21.73 17.10 0.99
CA LEU A 248 22.59 16.65 2.08
C LEU A 248 22.12 15.32 2.68
N ASP A 249 20.81 15.11 2.74
CA ASP A 249 20.14 13.92 3.26
C ASP A 249 19.01 13.53 2.29
N PRO A 250 19.34 12.84 1.18
CA PRO A 250 18.36 12.44 0.19
C PRO A 250 17.35 11.46 0.81
N PRO A 251 16.04 11.62 0.55
CA PRO A 251 15.04 10.73 1.10
C PRO A 251 15.34 9.30 0.65
N LEU A 252 15.60 8.43 1.62
CA LEU A 252 15.84 7.02 1.35
C LEU A 252 14.55 6.39 0.85
N SER A 253 14.55 5.96 -0.41
CA SER A 253 13.51 5.06 -0.88
C SER A 253 13.67 3.75 -0.13
N ARG A 254 12.63 3.35 0.59
CA ARG A 254 12.60 2.00 1.15
C ARG A 254 12.51 1.04 -0.02
N LEU A 255 13.48 0.13 -0.14
CA LEU A 255 13.33 -0.99 -1.05
C LEU A 255 12.14 -1.83 -0.56
N PRO A 256 11.28 -2.33 -1.48
CA PRO A 256 10.27 -3.28 -1.08
C PRO A 256 10.96 -4.47 -0.41
N LEU A 257 10.29 -5.08 0.56
CA LEU A 257 10.79 -6.33 1.13
C LEU A 257 10.90 -7.37 0.00
N PRO A 258 12.01 -8.13 -0.08
CA PRO A 258 12.09 -9.25 -1.00
C PRO A 258 10.91 -10.19 -0.77
N HIS A 259 10.36 -10.73 -1.86
CA HIS A 259 9.19 -11.59 -1.82
C HIS A 259 9.41 -12.81 -0.91
N GLU A 260 10.63 -13.36 -0.93
CA GLU A 260 11.06 -14.48 -0.11
C GLU A 260 10.97 -14.17 1.39
N VAL A 261 11.31 -12.94 1.79
CA VAL A 261 11.23 -12.51 3.18
C VAL A 261 9.76 -12.45 3.63
N VAL A 262 8.88 -11.93 2.78
CA VAL A 262 7.43 -11.91 3.06
C VAL A 262 6.87 -13.33 3.14
N CYS A 263 7.29 -14.23 2.25
CA CYS A 263 6.89 -15.64 2.29
C CYS A 263 7.33 -16.32 3.60
N LEU A 264 8.57 -16.11 4.04
CA LEU A 264 9.07 -16.66 5.32
C LEU A 264 8.32 -16.08 6.52
N MET A 265 7.98 -14.78 6.50
CA MET A 265 7.17 -14.14 7.54
C MET A 265 5.74 -14.72 7.59
N ALA A 266 5.14 -14.95 6.43
CA ALA A 266 3.83 -15.57 6.31
C ALA A 266 3.85 -17.02 6.81
N GLU A 267 4.85 -17.80 6.38
CA GLU A 267 5.05 -19.18 6.84
C GLU A 267 5.23 -19.26 8.35
N HIS A 268 6.06 -18.38 8.93
CA HIS A 268 6.27 -18.31 10.37
C HIS A 268 4.96 -18.02 11.12
N SER A 269 4.15 -17.08 10.63
CA SER A 269 2.86 -16.73 11.23
C SER A 269 1.89 -17.90 11.16
N ILE A 270 1.82 -18.59 10.02
CA ILE A 270 1.00 -19.79 9.82
C ILE A 270 1.45 -20.94 10.75
N LYS A 271 2.76 -21.18 10.92
CA LYS A 271 3.30 -22.18 11.86
C LYS A 271 2.97 -21.88 13.33
N LYS A 272 2.69 -20.62 13.66
CA LYS A 272 2.23 -20.18 14.99
C LYS A 272 0.71 -20.12 15.10
N SER A 273 -0.02 -20.79 14.21
CA SER A 273 -1.49 -20.80 14.13
C SER A 273 -2.11 -19.41 13.91
N LYS A 274 -1.34 -18.44 13.41
CA LYS A 274 -1.79 -17.11 13.02
C LYS A 274 -1.98 -17.05 11.51
N ILE A 275 -2.86 -17.91 11.01
CA ILE A 275 -3.04 -18.15 9.58
C ILE A 275 -3.46 -16.86 8.85
N GLU A 276 -4.38 -16.13 9.49
CA GLU A 276 -4.92 -14.88 8.96
C GLU A 276 -3.82 -13.84 8.72
N GLU A 277 -2.87 -13.67 9.65
CA GLU A 277 -1.76 -12.73 9.52
C GLU A 277 -0.85 -13.11 8.33
N GLY A 278 -0.58 -14.41 8.16
CA GLY A 278 0.25 -14.89 7.06
C GLY A 278 -0.38 -14.65 5.69
N LEU A 279 -1.67 -14.98 5.55
CA LEU A 279 -2.42 -14.73 4.32
C LEU A 279 -2.54 -13.22 4.03
N MET A 280 -2.77 -12.42 5.06
CA MET A 280 -2.87 -10.97 4.95
C MET A 280 -1.56 -10.34 4.47
N MET A 281 -0.40 -10.75 5.03
CA MET A 281 0.91 -10.26 4.57
C MET A 281 1.20 -10.64 3.13
N HIS A 282 0.88 -11.88 2.74
CA HIS A 282 1.10 -12.35 1.39
C HIS A 282 0.22 -11.60 0.37
N LEU A 283 -1.05 -11.36 0.71
CA LEU A 283 -1.96 -10.57 -0.14
C LEU A 283 -1.49 -9.12 -0.26
N ALA A 284 -1.02 -8.51 0.83
CA ALA A 284 -0.49 -7.15 0.79
C ALA A 284 0.68 -7.01 -0.18
N MET A 285 1.57 -8.01 -0.24
CA MET A 285 2.69 -8.03 -1.16
C MET A 285 2.26 -8.25 -2.61
N GLU A 286 1.44 -9.28 -2.88
CA GLU A 286 1.01 -9.64 -4.24
C GLU A 286 0.17 -8.55 -4.91
N ALA A 287 -0.75 -7.94 -4.16
CA ALA A 287 -1.64 -6.90 -4.67
C ALA A 287 -1.12 -5.48 -4.39
N TYR A 288 0.10 -5.35 -3.86
CA TYR A 288 0.75 -4.09 -3.51
C TYR A 288 -0.13 -3.16 -2.65
N LEU A 289 -0.91 -3.75 -1.74
CA LEU A 289 -1.92 -3.04 -0.97
C LEU A 289 -1.30 -2.29 0.19
N ARG A 290 -1.82 -1.09 0.45
CA ARG A 290 -1.49 -0.36 1.67
C ARG A 290 -2.20 -1.04 2.86
N PRO A 291 -1.63 -0.92 4.09
CA PRO A 291 -2.26 -1.43 5.30
C PRO A 291 -3.74 -1.03 5.48
N GLY A 292 -4.05 0.23 5.17
CA GLY A 292 -5.41 0.76 5.28
C GLY A 292 -6.38 0.22 4.22
N GLU A 293 -5.89 -0.21 3.06
CA GLU A 293 -6.72 -0.84 2.01
C GLU A 293 -7.01 -2.29 2.41
N LEU A 294 -5.99 -3.01 2.87
CA LEU A 294 -6.07 -4.39 3.33
C LEU A 294 -7.07 -4.58 4.49
N ASN A 295 -7.04 -3.70 5.49
CA ASN A 295 -7.98 -3.69 6.62
C ASN A 295 -9.44 -3.42 6.19
N LYS A 296 -9.67 -2.91 4.98
CA LYS A 296 -11.00 -2.55 4.48
C LYS A 296 -11.61 -3.61 3.58
N ILE A 297 -10.85 -4.57 3.07
CA ILE A 297 -11.35 -5.61 2.16
C ILE A 297 -12.47 -6.39 2.83
N ARG A 298 -13.60 -6.50 2.13
CA ARG A 298 -14.76 -7.27 2.54
C ARG A 298 -14.83 -8.60 1.81
N VAL A 299 -15.61 -9.52 2.35
CA VAL A 299 -15.80 -10.85 1.76
C VAL A 299 -16.29 -10.75 0.30
N GLY A 300 -17.24 -9.85 0.03
CA GLY A 300 -17.79 -9.64 -1.32
C GLY A 300 -16.82 -8.96 -2.29
N ASP A 301 -15.72 -8.39 -1.80
CA ASP A 301 -14.70 -7.75 -2.61
C ASP A 301 -13.74 -8.78 -3.23
N VAL A 302 -13.70 -10.01 -2.68
CA VAL A 302 -12.93 -11.14 -3.24
C VAL A 302 -13.83 -11.92 -4.19
N VAL A 303 -13.63 -11.73 -5.49
CA VAL A 303 -14.49 -12.28 -6.54
C VAL A 303 -13.88 -13.58 -7.09
N PRO A 304 -14.54 -14.73 -6.93
CA PRO A 304 -14.07 -15.99 -7.49
C PRO A 304 -14.22 -16.02 -9.02
N PRO A 305 -13.46 -16.89 -9.71
CA PRO A 305 -13.58 -17.05 -11.15
C PRO A 305 -14.99 -17.47 -11.57
N VAL A 306 -15.47 -16.87 -12.66
CA VAL A 306 -16.78 -17.21 -13.23
C VAL A 306 -16.69 -18.52 -14.01
N ALA A 307 -17.54 -19.49 -13.65
CA ALA A 307 -17.65 -20.76 -14.37
C ALA A 307 -17.99 -20.53 -15.86
N GLY A 308 -17.28 -21.23 -16.74
CA GLY A 308 -17.46 -21.11 -18.20
C GLY A 308 -16.69 -19.96 -18.86
N SER A 309 -15.96 -19.13 -18.10
CA SER A 309 -14.97 -18.22 -18.70
C SER A 309 -13.86 -19.01 -19.38
N LYS A 310 -13.40 -18.54 -20.55
CA LYS A 310 -12.23 -19.11 -21.24
C LYS A 310 -10.95 -19.02 -20.41
N LYS A 311 -10.88 -18.01 -19.54
CA LYS A 311 -9.78 -17.77 -18.59
C LYS A 311 -10.40 -17.46 -17.23
N PRO A 312 -10.62 -18.47 -16.36
CA PRO A 312 -11.12 -18.23 -15.02
C PRO A 312 -10.06 -17.46 -14.23
N GLN A 313 -10.34 -16.22 -13.86
CA GLN A 313 -9.43 -15.36 -13.11
C GLN A 313 -10.08 -14.92 -11.80
N TRP A 314 -9.29 -14.87 -10.74
CA TRP A 314 -9.69 -14.23 -9.50
C TRP A 314 -9.53 -12.71 -9.63
N SER A 315 -10.39 -11.97 -8.97
CA SER A 315 -10.24 -10.51 -8.87
C SER A 315 -10.55 -9.99 -7.49
N LEU A 316 -9.88 -8.89 -7.11
CA LEU A 316 -10.10 -8.16 -5.88
C LEU A 316 -10.61 -6.76 -6.23
N VAL A 317 -11.75 -6.36 -5.65
CA VAL A 317 -12.33 -5.03 -5.83
C VAL A 317 -11.94 -4.13 -4.66
N LEU A 318 -11.35 -2.97 -4.95
CA LEU A 318 -11.01 -1.94 -3.99
C LEU A 318 -11.93 -0.75 -4.17
N HIS A 319 -12.14 -0.01 -3.08
CA HIS A 319 -12.96 1.22 -3.08
C HIS A 319 -14.34 1.05 -3.74
N PRO A 320 -15.13 0.06 -3.31
CA PRO A 320 -16.44 -0.23 -3.92
C PRO A 320 -17.37 0.98 -3.83
N THR A 321 -18.04 1.32 -4.93
CA THR A 321 -18.93 2.48 -5.03
C THR A 321 -20.01 2.48 -3.94
N GLU A 322 -20.47 1.30 -3.52
CA GLU A 322 -21.50 1.14 -2.49
C GLU A 322 -21.08 1.67 -1.11
N GLU A 323 -19.77 1.75 -0.83
CA GLU A 323 -19.25 2.30 0.43
C GLU A 323 -19.15 3.83 0.39
N GLY A 324 -19.25 4.45 -0.79
CA GLY A 324 -19.07 5.89 -0.95
C GLY A 324 -17.67 6.39 -0.56
N GLN A 325 -16.69 5.50 -0.42
CA GLN A 325 -15.30 5.82 -0.08
C GLN A 325 -14.40 5.70 -1.30
N MET A 326 -14.13 6.84 -1.93
CA MET A 326 -13.18 6.96 -3.05
C MET A 326 -11.76 6.59 -2.61
N SER A 327 -10.96 6.16 -3.57
CA SER A 327 -9.52 6.05 -3.38
C SER A 327 -8.85 7.42 -3.29
N LYS A 328 -7.54 7.40 -3.00
CA LYS A 328 -6.73 8.63 -3.02
C LYS A 328 -6.68 9.29 -4.40
N ALA A 329 -6.89 8.52 -5.47
CA ALA A 329 -6.95 9.00 -6.83
C ALA A 329 -8.33 9.51 -7.23
N GLN A 330 -9.31 9.49 -6.31
CA GLN A 330 -10.71 9.80 -6.60
C GLN A 330 -11.34 8.80 -7.58
N GLU A 331 -10.98 7.52 -7.47
CA GLU A 331 -11.56 6.43 -8.23
C GLU A 331 -12.37 5.49 -7.32
N PHE A 332 -13.32 4.78 -7.92
CA PHE A 332 -14.13 3.74 -7.28
C PHE A 332 -13.97 2.44 -8.09
N ASP A 333 -14.30 1.31 -7.45
CA ASP A 333 -14.34 -0.03 -8.08
C ASP A 333 -13.01 -0.43 -8.75
N GLU A 334 -11.89 -0.01 -8.16
CA GLU A 334 -10.55 -0.36 -8.62
C GLU A 334 -10.38 -1.88 -8.53
N THR A 335 -10.24 -2.55 -9.68
CA THR A 335 -10.20 -4.01 -9.73
C THR A 335 -8.79 -4.51 -10.02
N ILE A 336 -8.25 -5.31 -9.10
CA ILE A 336 -6.99 -6.02 -9.28
C ILE A 336 -7.32 -7.43 -9.79
N ILE A 337 -6.83 -7.76 -10.98
CA ILE A 337 -6.98 -9.10 -11.58
C ILE A 337 -5.70 -9.88 -11.28
N PHE A 338 -5.85 -11.12 -10.83
CA PHE A 338 -4.74 -12.02 -10.51
C PHE A 338 -4.55 -12.95 -11.71
N ASP A 339 -3.78 -12.50 -12.71
CA ASP A 339 -3.62 -13.13 -14.01
C ASP A 339 -2.28 -13.86 -14.21
N LEU A 340 -1.37 -13.79 -13.24
CA LEU A 340 -0.14 -14.59 -13.22
C LEU A 340 -0.45 -16.02 -12.74
N ASP A 341 0.24 -17.03 -13.27
CA ASP A 341 -0.07 -18.45 -12.99
C ASP A 341 0.03 -18.81 -11.48
N GLU A 342 0.92 -18.15 -10.74
CA GLU A 342 1.16 -18.44 -9.32
C GLU A 342 0.18 -17.72 -8.37
N GLN A 343 -0.46 -16.65 -8.84
CA GLN A 343 -1.26 -15.74 -8.04
C GLN A 343 -2.66 -16.29 -7.62
N PRO A 344 -3.41 -17.01 -8.48
CA PRO A 344 -4.71 -17.59 -8.14
C PRO A 344 -4.69 -18.45 -6.88
N ALA A 345 -3.60 -19.16 -6.61
CA ALA A 345 -3.48 -20.05 -5.47
C ALA A 345 -3.65 -19.32 -4.13
N LEU A 346 -3.19 -18.06 -4.05
CA LEU A 346 -3.31 -17.24 -2.85
C LEU A 346 -4.78 -16.87 -2.57
N LEU A 347 -5.50 -16.34 -3.56
CA LEU A 347 -6.89 -15.95 -3.38
C LEU A 347 -7.80 -17.16 -3.17
N GLU A 348 -7.52 -18.28 -3.83
CA GLU A 348 -8.20 -19.55 -3.56
C GLU A 348 -7.97 -20.02 -2.11
N ALA A 349 -6.72 -19.93 -1.62
CA ALA A 349 -6.39 -20.26 -0.24
C ALA A 349 -7.13 -19.34 0.74
N ILE A 350 -7.14 -18.02 0.51
CA ILE A 350 -7.90 -17.06 1.32
C ILE A 350 -9.38 -17.42 1.31
N TYR A 351 -9.96 -17.64 0.13
CA TYR A 351 -11.38 -17.94 -0.02
C TYR A 351 -11.80 -19.20 0.75
N ARG A 352 -10.99 -20.27 0.66
CA ARG A 352 -11.28 -21.55 1.33
C ARG A 352 -10.99 -21.51 2.83
N VAL A 353 -9.79 -21.07 3.21
CA VAL A 353 -9.34 -21.10 4.60
C VAL A 353 -10.16 -20.13 5.46
N MET A 354 -10.49 -18.95 4.92
CA MET A 354 -11.34 -17.97 5.60
C MET A 354 -12.83 -18.25 5.41
N ARG A 355 -13.20 -19.35 4.74
CA ARG A 355 -14.58 -19.79 4.50
C ARG A 355 -15.48 -18.70 3.92
N LEU A 356 -14.94 -17.92 2.98
CA LEU A 356 -15.59 -16.72 2.46
C LEU A 356 -16.97 -17.00 1.84
N ALA A 357 -17.17 -18.19 1.25
CA ALA A 357 -18.45 -18.62 0.69
C ALA A 357 -19.62 -18.62 1.70
N PHE A 358 -19.34 -18.75 3.00
CA PHE A 358 -20.35 -18.86 4.06
C PHE A 358 -20.44 -17.61 4.92
N ARG A 359 -19.65 -16.57 4.61
CA ARG A 359 -19.58 -15.32 5.37
C ARG A 359 -20.45 -14.25 4.73
N ASN A 360 -20.82 -13.25 5.51
CA ASN A 360 -21.58 -12.12 4.99
C ASN A 360 -20.70 -11.31 4.03
N PRO A 361 -21.16 -10.97 2.80
CA PRO A 361 -20.39 -10.17 1.84
C PRO A 361 -19.88 -8.83 2.38
N GLN A 362 -20.55 -8.24 3.38
CA GLN A 362 -20.17 -6.97 4.01
C GLN A 362 -19.16 -7.11 5.14
N GLU A 363 -18.91 -8.34 5.61
CA GLU A 363 -17.92 -8.62 6.64
C GLU A 363 -16.50 -8.39 6.11
N LYS A 364 -15.55 -8.02 6.97
CA LYS A 364 -14.13 -7.91 6.58
C LYS A 364 -13.52 -9.27 6.34
N VAL A 365 -12.70 -9.42 5.29
CA VAL A 365 -11.97 -10.68 5.03
C VAL A 365 -11.11 -11.04 6.23
N PHE A 366 -10.38 -10.04 6.73
CA PHE A 366 -9.48 -10.14 7.88
C PHE A 366 -10.10 -9.45 9.11
N SER A 367 -10.18 -10.19 10.22
CA SER A 367 -10.50 -9.72 11.56
C SER A 367 -9.31 -9.04 12.26
N VAL A 368 -8.07 -9.44 11.94
CA VAL A 368 -6.84 -8.91 12.50
C VAL A 368 -6.47 -7.62 11.79
N LYS A 369 -6.19 -6.57 12.57
CA LYS A 369 -5.71 -5.30 12.03
C LYS A 369 -4.22 -5.37 11.70
N PHE A 370 -3.82 -4.79 10.57
CA PHE A 370 -2.41 -4.72 10.17
C PHE A 370 -1.49 -4.13 11.26
N GLU A 371 -1.96 -3.12 12.02
CA GLU A 371 -1.20 -2.50 13.12
C GLU A 371 -0.90 -3.48 14.26
N GLU A 372 -1.73 -4.50 14.45
CA GLU A 372 -1.47 -5.55 15.43
C GLU A 372 -0.41 -6.53 14.94
N VAL A 373 -0.43 -6.86 13.65
CA VAL A 373 0.59 -7.70 13.01
C VAL A 373 1.95 -7.02 13.13
N MET A 374 2.04 -5.74 12.78
CA MET A 374 3.28 -4.97 12.94
C MET A 374 3.78 -4.95 14.38
N ARG A 375 2.90 -4.68 15.36
CA ARG A 375 3.27 -4.73 16.79
C ARG A 375 3.73 -6.11 17.26
N ARG A 376 3.20 -7.19 16.69
CA ARG A 376 3.65 -8.56 17.00
C ARG A 376 5.03 -8.81 16.39
N MET A 377 5.24 -8.41 15.14
CA MET A 377 6.52 -8.53 14.45
C MET A 377 7.64 -7.75 15.16
N GLU A 378 7.38 -6.51 15.56
CA GLU A 378 8.34 -5.68 16.30
C GLU A 378 8.72 -6.31 17.64
N ARG A 379 7.74 -6.87 18.37
CA ARG A 379 8.01 -7.61 19.61
C ARG A 379 8.89 -8.83 19.37
N HIS A 380 8.66 -9.57 18.29
CA HIS A 380 9.49 -10.73 17.95
C HIS A 380 10.92 -10.32 17.59
N ALA A 381 11.10 -9.25 16.81
CA ALA A 381 12.42 -8.74 16.44
C ALA A 381 13.27 -8.34 17.67
N ARG A 382 12.64 -7.77 18.72
CA ARG A 382 13.31 -7.40 19.97
C ARG A 382 13.72 -8.59 20.86
N LEU A 383 13.11 -9.76 20.67
CA LEU A 383 13.42 -10.96 21.47
C LEU A 383 14.58 -11.77 20.86
N THR A 384 14.92 -11.51 19.60
CA THR A 384 15.99 -12.21 18.88
C THR A 384 17.32 -11.47 18.88
N THR A 385 17.33 -10.21 19.33
CA THR A 385 18.52 -9.38 19.59
C THR A 385 18.87 -9.42 21.05
#